data_AF-A0AB37K630-F1
#
_entry.id   AF-A0AB37K630-F1
#
_cell.length_a   1.000
_cell.length_b   1.000
_cell.length_c   1.000
_cell.angle_alpha   90.00
_cell.angle_beta   90.00
_cell.angle_gamma   90.00
#
_symmetry.space_group_name_H-M   'P 1'
#
loop_
_entity.id
_entity.type
_entity.pdbx_description
1 polymer ?
#
loop_
_entity_poly.entity_id
_entity_poly.type
_entity_poly.pdbx_seq_one_letter_code
_entity_poly.pdbx_strand_id
1 'polypeptide(L)'
;MLPSKYEDNTLQIKEKSTERTAPFFVLEVTARSAADILGIHPNSAALFYRKIRTVINHHLALAADEVFEGPVEQDESDFGGRRKGRRGRGAAGKVVVFGILKHNGRVYTVIVDNAKS
;
A
#
# COMPACT_ATOMS: atom_id res chain seq x y z
N MET A 1 -6.56 13.18 9.28
CA MET A 1 -7.92 12.76 9.65
C MET A 1 -8.54 12.05 8.46
N LEU A 2 -8.75 10.73 8.53
CA LEU A 2 -9.35 9.96 7.44
C LEU A 2 -10.83 10.36 7.27
N PRO A 3 -11.41 10.28 6.06
CA PRO A 3 -12.83 10.57 5.86
C PRO A 3 -13.70 9.61 6.69
N SER A 4 -14.64 10.16 7.45
CA SER A 4 -15.62 9.49 8.35
C SER A 4 -16.43 8.32 7.72
N LYS A 5 -16.31 8.08 6.41
CA LYS A 5 -16.99 6.97 5.71
C LYS A 5 -16.32 5.60 5.89
N TYR A 6 -15.24 5.51 6.66
CA TYR A 6 -14.48 4.27 6.90
C TYR A 6 -14.59 3.74 8.32
N GLU A 7 -15.48 4.30 9.15
CA GLU A 7 -15.61 3.85 10.53
C GLU A 7 -16.26 2.46 10.62
N ASP A 8 -15.47 1.56 11.19
CA ASP A 8 -15.80 0.33 11.93
C ASP A 8 -16.39 -0.91 11.25
N ASN A 9 -16.98 -0.86 10.05
CA ASN A 9 -17.48 -2.08 9.38
C ASN A 9 -16.63 -2.60 8.21
N THR A 10 -15.57 -1.89 7.81
CA THR A 10 -14.77 -2.26 6.63
C THR A 10 -13.66 -3.28 6.91
N LEU A 11 -13.26 -3.41 8.18
CA LEU A 11 -12.16 -4.27 8.63
C LEU A 11 -12.60 -5.68 9.05
N GLN A 12 -13.91 -5.96 9.13
CA GLN A 12 -14.38 -7.34 9.30
C GLN A 12 -14.06 -8.14 8.05
N ILE A 13 -13.09 -9.05 8.18
CA ILE A 13 -12.81 -10.09 7.21
C ILE A 13 -13.28 -11.40 7.85
N LYS A 14 -14.06 -12.21 7.13
CA LYS A 14 -14.38 -13.57 7.59
C LYS A 14 -13.08 -14.33 7.83
N GLU A 15 -12.79 -14.65 9.10
CA GLU A 15 -11.56 -15.32 9.59
C GLU A 15 -11.07 -16.43 8.66
N LYS A 16 -11.98 -17.33 8.28
CA LYS A 16 -11.65 -18.51 7.46
C LYS A 16 -11.10 -18.18 6.06
N SER A 17 -11.51 -17.05 5.48
CA SER A 17 -10.97 -16.56 4.20
C SER A 17 -9.65 -15.80 4.38
N THR A 18 -9.47 -15.18 5.55
CA THR A 18 -8.25 -14.46 5.94
C THR A 18 -7.09 -15.40 6.14
N GLU A 19 -7.27 -16.44 6.95
CA GLU A 19 -6.22 -17.39 7.33
C GLU A 19 -5.62 -18.10 6.12
N ARG A 20 -6.45 -18.43 5.13
CA ARG A 20 -6.00 -19.11 3.90
C ARG A 20 -5.26 -18.18 2.94
N THR A 21 -5.55 -16.88 2.97
CA THR A 21 -5.06 -15.93 1.96
C THR A 21 -3.86 -15.11 2.45
N ALA A 22 -3.74 -14.90 3.77
CA ALA A 22 -2.62 -14.15 4.37
C ALA A 22 -1.23 -14.75 4.07
N PRO A 23 -1.01 -16.08 4.11
CA PRO A 23 0.30 -16.66 3.77
C PRO A 23 0.75 -16.31 2.35
N PHE A 24 -0.17 -16.29 1.38
CA PHE A 24 0.14 -15.91 -0.01
C PHE A 24 0.54 -14.43 -0.12
N PHE A 25 -0.09 -13.57 0.67
CA PHE A 25 0.30 -12.15 0.73
C PHE A 25 1.72 -11.98 1.27
N VAL A 26 2.07 -12.70 2.34
CA VAL A 26 3.40 -12.65 2.97
C VAL A 26 4.49 -13.21 2.04
N LEU A 27 4.17 -14.26 1.27
CA LEU A 27 5.06 -14.86 0.26
C LEU A 27 5.08 -14.08 -1.07
N GLU A 28 4.51 -12.87 -1.11
CA GLU A 28 4.49 -11.99 -2.29
C GLU A 28 3.82 -12.60 -3.54
N VAL A 29 2.97 -13.61 -3.36
CA VAL A 29 2.19 -14.20 -4.44
C VAL A 29 1.17 -13.17 -4.92
N THR A 30 0.95 -13.07 -6.23
CA THR A 30 -0.06 -12.12 -6.74
C THR A 30 -1.46 -12.52 -6.31
N ALA A 31 -2.34 -11.55 -6.06
CA ALA A 31 -3.74 -11.81 -5.70
C ALA A 31 -4.48 -12.68 -6.72
N ARG A 32 -4.11 -12.58 -8.01
CA ARG A 32 -4.65 -13.43 -9.08
C ARG A 32 -4.21 -14.87 -8.90
N SER A 33 -2.91 -15.12 -8.79
CA SER A 33 -2.37 -16.46 -8.58
C SER A 33 -2.90 -17.10 -7.29
N ALA A 34 -3.02 -16.31 -6.21
CA ALA A 34 -3.61 -16.76 -4.97
C ALA A 34 -5.10 -17.14 -5.14
N ALA A 35 -5.86 -16.40 -5.95
CA ALA A 35 -7.24 -16.75 -6.26
C ALA A 35 -7.35 -18.09 -6.99
N ASP A 36 -6.49 -18.30 -8.00
CA ASP A 36 -6.44 -19.54 -8.78
C ASP A 36 -6.07 -20.74 -7.90
N ILE A 37 -5.06 -20.60 -7.03
CA ILE A 37 -4.61 -21.66 -6.12
C ILE A 37 -5.66 -21.98 -5.05
N LEU A 38 -6.32 -20.96 -4.50
CA LEU A 38 -7.31 -21.12 -3.43
C LEU A 38 -8.71 -21.51 -3.93
N GLY A 39 -8.94 -21.44 -5.25
CA GLY A 39 -10.25 -21.69 -5.86
C GLY A 39 -11.30 -20.66 -5.45
N ILE A 40 -10.89 -19.40 -5.25
CA ILE A 40 -11.79 -18.30 -4.87
C ILE A 40 -11.98 -17.30 -6.00
N HIS A 41 -13.06 -16.52 -5.94
CA HIS A 41 -13.31 -15.48 -6.93
C HIS A 41 -12.16 -14.43 -6.92
N PRO A 42 -11.59 -14.03 -8.09
CA PRO A 42 -10.45 -13.11 -8.15
C PRO A 42 -10.68 -11.77 -7.44
N ASN A 43 -11.89 -11.21 -7.55
CA ASN A 43 -12.23 -9.97 -6.83
C ASN A 43 -12.21 -10.13 -5.32
N SER A 44 -12.47 -11.33 -4.79
CA SER A 44 -12.38 -11.61 -3.36
C SER A 44 -10.93 -11.61 -2.89
N ALA A 45 -10.02 -12.23 -3.64
CA ALA A 45 -8.58 -12.19 -3.35
C ALA A 45 -8.04 -10.75 -3.46
N ALA A 46 -8.43 -10.01 -4.50
CA ALA A 46 -8.03 -8.61 -4.66
C ALA A 46 -8.54 -7.72 -3.51
N LEU A 47 -9.80 -7.91 -3.10
CA LEU A 47 -10.38 -7.21 -1.96
C LEU A 47 -9.61 -7.52 -0.67
N PHE A 48 -9.26 -8.78 -0.46
CA PHE A 48 -8.49 -9.22 0.70
C PHE A 48 -7.10 -8.57 0.77
N TYR A 49 -6.36 -8.62 -0.34
CA TYR A 49 -5.03 -8.00 -0.45
C TYR A 49 -5.09 -6.49 -0.20
N ARG A 50 -6.14 -5.83 -0.71
CA ARG A 50 -6.38 -4.41 -0.45
C ARG A 50 -6.59 -4.15 1.04
N LYS A 51 -7.42 -4.95 1.71
CA LYS A 51 -7.68 -4.79 3.15
C LYS A 51 -6.40 -4.97 3.98
N ILE A 52 -5.57 -5.98 3.68
CA ILE A 52 -4.27 -6.14 4.36
C ILE A 52 -3.41 -4.89 4.19
N ARG A 53 -3.27 -4.38 2.96
CA ARG A 53 -2.48 -3.17 2.69
C ARG A 53 -3.02 -1.94 3.44
N THR A 54 -4.35 -1.81 3.54
CA THR A 54 -4.98 -0.74 4.32
C THR A 54 -4.64 -0.84 5.81
N VAL A 55 -4.70 -2.04 6.39
CA VAL A 55 -4.34 -2.26 7.80
C VAL A 55 -2.86 -1.97 8.04
N ILE A 56 -1.96 -2.46 7.18
CA ILE A 56 -0.52 -2.16 7.26
C ILE A 56 -0.29 -0.65 7.20
N ASN A 57 -0.91 0.04 6.25
CA ASN A 57 -0.77 1.49 6.11
C ASN A 57 -1.31 2.24 7.33
N HIS A 58 -2.42 1.79 7.92
CA HIS A 58 -2.96 2.38 9.14
C HIS A 58 -1.99 2.26 10.32
N HIS A 59 -1.45 1.07 10.56
CA HIS A 59 -0.47 0.87 11.63
C HIS A 59 0.85 1.62 11.37
N LEU A 60 1.31 1.67 10.12
CA LEU A 60 2.48 2.46 9.74
C LEU A 60 2.22 3.94 9.98
N ALA A 61 1.06 4.47 9.63
CA ALA A 61 0.71 5.88 9.86
C ALA A 61 0.68 6.22 11.36
N LEU A 62 0.05 5.38 12.19
CA LEU A 62 0.06 5.56 13.65
C LEU A 62 1.49 5.55 14.23
N ALA A 63 2.33 4.62 13.76
CA ALA A 63 3.72 4.55 14.18
C ALA A 63 4.57 5.68 13.60
N ALA A 64 4.15 6.34 12.52
CA ALA A 64 4.89 7.41 11.88
C ALA A 64 4.91 8.67 12.76
N ASP A 65 3.78 8.98 13.40
CA ASP A 65 3.63 10.13 14.31
C ASP A 65 4.58 10.03 15.53
N GLU A 66 4.96 8.82 15.94
CA GLU A 66 5.90 8.57 17.05
C GLU A 66 7.38 8.53 16.62
N VAL A 67 7.68 8.40 15.31
CA VAL A 67 8.99 7.88 14.84
C VAL A 67 9.87 8.95 14.16
N PHE A 68 9.38 10.15 13.84
CA PHE A 68 10.17 11.15 13.10
C PHE A 68 11.00 12.12 13.96
N GLU A 69 11.84 11.60 14.84
CA GLU A 69 12.98 12.35 15.41
C GLU A 69 14.31 11.84 14.82
N GLY A 70 15.09 12.76 14.22
CA GLY A 70 16.43 12.50 13.64
C GLY A 70 16.51 12.51 12.10
N PRO A 71 17.72 12.37 11.52
CA PRO A 71 17.91 12.29 10.07
C PRO A 71 17.30 11.01 9.50
N VAL A 72 16.57 11.16 8.39
CA VAL A 72 15.89 10.06 7.68
C VAL A 72 16.41 9.95 6.25
N GLU A 73 16.52 8.73 5.75
CA GLU A 73 16.80 8.50 4.33
C GLU A 73 15.48 8.51 3.56
N GLN A 74 15.43 9.30 2.49
CA GLN A 74 14.25 9.43 1.64
C GLN A 74 14.56 8.86 0.26
N ASP A 75 13.83 7.82 -0.13
CA ASP A 75 13.83 7.29 -1.49
C ASP A 75 12.60 7.78 -2.25
N GLU A 76 12.77 8.13 -3.51
CA GLU A 76 11.70 8.65 -4.38
C GLU A 76 11.35 7.63 -5.46
N SER A 77 10.09 7.20 -5.46
CA SER A 77 9.53 6.31 -6.47
C SER A 77 8.39 6.97 -7.23
N ASP A 78 8.52 7.05 -8.55
CA ASP A 78 7.51 7.56 -9.47
C ASP A 78 6.60 6.42 -9.98
N PHE A 79 5.32 6.45 -9.64
CA PHE A 79 4.34 5.47 -10.13
C PHE A 79 3.36 6.08 -11.14
N GLY A 80 2.82 5.26 -12.04
CA GLY A 80 1.78 5.68 -12.99
C GLY A 80 2.33 6.43 -14.22
N GLY A 81 1.56 7.38 -14.75
CA GLY A 81 1.95 8.11 -15.96
C GLY A 81 1.88 7.31 -17.26
N ARG A 82 0.98 6.32 -17.38
CA ARG A 82 0.80 5.56 -18.64
C ARG A 82 0.17 6.46 -19.72
N ARG A 83 1.01 7.17 -20.47
CA ARG A 83 0.63 8.10 -21.54
C ARG A 83 1.62 7.96 -22.71
N LYS A 84 1.18 8.24 -23.93
CA LYS A 84 2.11 8.45 -25.06
C LYS A 84 2.74 9.84 -24.91
N GLY A 85 4.05 9.98 -25.10
CA GLY A 85 4.77 11.25 -24.94
C GLY A 85 5.98 11.15 -23.99
N ARG A 86 6.37 12.27 -23.35
CA ARG A 86 7.53 12.34 -22.44
C ARG A 86 7.49 11.22 -21.39
N ARG A 87 8.59 10.46 -21.32
CA ARG A 87 8.83 9.37 -20.36
C ARG A 87 9.89 9.81 -19.34
N GLY A 88 10.03 9.06 -18.26
CA GLY A 88 11.00 9.36 -17.21
C GLY A 88 10.43 10.25 -16.10
N ARG A 89 11.28 10.68 -15.17
CA ARG A 89 10.91 11.52 -14.02
C ARG A 89 10.26 12.84 -14.49
N GLY A 90 9.19 13.27 -13.83
CA GLY A 90 8.42 14.47 -14.23
C GLY A 90 7.42 14.30 -15.37
N ALA A 91 7.17 13.07 -15.85
CA ALA A 91 6.09 12.84 -16.82
C ALA A 91 4.71 13.12 -16.19
N ALA A 92 3.84 13.80 -16.94
CA ALA A 92 2.52 14.19 -16.47
C ALA A 92 1.71 12.97 -16.00
N GLY A 93 1.05 13.09 -14.84
CA GLY A 93 0.24 12.02 -14.26
C GLY A 93 1.01 10.89 -13.60
N LYS A 94 2.29 11.10 -13.33
CA LYS A 94 2.98 10.31 -12.33
C LYS A 94 2.54 10.75 -10.94
N VAL A 95 2.47 9.78 -10.05
CA VAL A 95 2.29 9.97 -8.62
C VAL A 95 3.66 9.74 -8.01
N VAL A 96 4.22 10.79 -7.39
CA VAL A 96 5.46 10.71 -6.64
C VAL A 96 5.13 10.10 -5.28
N VAL A 97 5.83 9.03 -4.93
CA VAL A 97 5.71 8.36 -3.62
C VAL A 97 7.08 8.38 -2.98
N PHE A 98 7.17 8.95 -1.78
CA PHE A 98 8.40 8.92 -1.01
C PHE A 98 8.37 7.76 -0.03
N GLY A 99 9.37 6.89 -0.12
CA GLY A 99 9.71 5.93 0.92
C GLY A 99 10.67 6.58 1.90
N ILE A 100 10.21 6.89 3.10
CA ILE A 100 11.05 7.34 4.20
C ILE A 100 11.53 6.08 4.93
N LEU A 101 12.80 5.73 4.72
CA LEU A 101 13.47 4.62 5.36
C LEU A 101 14.07 5.11 6.67
N LYS A 102 13.67 4.51 7.80
CA LYS A 102 14.34 4.71 9.10
C LYS A 102 15.08 3.43 9.50
N HIS A 103 16.21 3.61 10.20
CA HIS A 103 16.92 2.54 10.89
C HIS A 103 15.97 1.70 11.78
N ASN A 104 16.20 0.39 11.81
CA ASN A 104 15.35 -0.72 12.33
C ASN A 104 14.46 -1.44 11.28
N GLY A 105 14.73 -1.24 9.99
CA GLY A 105 14.12 -2.07 8.93
C GLY A 105 12.64 -1.78 8.66
N ARG A 106 12.14 -0.61 9.09
CA ARG A 106 10.76 -0.16 8.82
C ARG A 106 10.77 0.90 7.73
N VAL A 107 9.91 0.73 6.74
CA VAL A 107 9.71 1.68 5.64
C VAL A 107 8.38 2.39 5.86
N TYR A 108 8.42 3.72 5.89
CA TYR A 108 7.23 4.56 5.95
C TYR A 108 7.02 5.18 4.57
N THR A 109 5.80 5.13 4.02
CA THR A 109 5.54 5.73 2.71
C THR A 109 4.57 6.90 2.84
N VAL A 110 4.96 8.06 2.32
CA VAL A 110 4.09 9.24 2.23
C VAL A 110 3.80 9.50 0.77
N ILE A 111 2.51 9.49 0.42
CA ILE A 111 2.04 9.98 -0.88
C ILE A 111 2.06 11.50 -0.78
N VAL A 112 2.83 12.16 -1.64
CA VAL A 112 2.87 13.62 -1.70
C VAL A 112 1.87 14.08 -2.74
N ASP A 113 1.11 15.12 -2.39
CA ASP A 113 0.20 15.76 -3.32
C ASP A 113 0.96 16.19 -4.58
N ASN A 114 0.31 16.00 -5.72
CA ASN A 114 0.88 16.13 -7.06
C ASN A 114 1.96 17.22 -7.12
N ALA A 115 3.22 16.82 -7.30
CA ALA A 115 4.37 17.71 -7.40
C ALA A 115 4.21 18.58 -8.65
N LYS A 116 3.51 19.70 -8.50
CA LYS A 116 3.44 20.73 -9.52
C LYS A 116 4.81 21.40 -9.57
N SER A 117 5.40 21.45 -10.76
CA SER A 117 6.56 22.33 -11.01
C SER A 117 6.17 23.78 -10.87
#